data_AF-A0A5C9E4F0-F1
#
_entry.id   AF-A0A5C9E4F0-F1
#
_cell.length_a   1.000
_cell.length_b   1.000
_cell.length_c   1.000
_cell.angle_alpha   90.00
_cell.angle_beta   90.00
_cell.angle_gamma   90.00
#
_symmetry.space_group_name_H-M   'P 1'
#
loop_
_entity.id
_entity.type
_entity.pdbx_description
1 polymer ?
#
loop_
_entity_poly.entity_id
_entity_poly.type
_entity_poly.pdbx_seq_one_letter_code
_entity_poly.pdbx_strand_id
1 'polypeptide(L)'
;MSLTARDLLHKLAEDSGINYQSLARMVNRDIQNGQDFLTSVRKIARKKGLNPNNYDLDAKKIADEIDSILRDDYSQTLMISAVLAQMVESKGSNHYPVPAFFVYLEMLYSISEDDFTVKSDPPEDIDTTTSRMIELTTSLVSLICRWNADGIVGVSKSCPSELRDLAKTVYRKTRMLQNGLWTCISCGRIVMVNDTRALMCSECDSQLSDHPLERTYSGDRDRVGYGRTEHDESTE
;
A
#
# COMPACT_ATOMS: atom_id res chain seq x y z
N MET A 1 1.20 -12.45 16.39
CA MET A 1 2.32 -11.62 15.86
C MET A 1 1.66 -10.56 15.00
N SER A 2 1.98 -9.28 15.16
CA SER A 2 1.40 -8.23 14.30
C SER A 2 1.77 -8.51 12.84
N LEU A 3 0.84 -8.31 11.91
CA LEU A 3 1.09 -8.52 10.48
C LEU A 3 1.33 -7.20 9.74
N THR A 4 0.82 -6.06 10.26
CA THR A 4 1.01 -4.75 9.62
C THR A 4 1.76 -3.77 10.51
N ALA A 5 2.36 -2.75 9.90
CA ALA A 5 2.94 -1.60 10.58
C ALA A 5 1.91 -0.90 11.47
N ARG A 6 0.66 -0.82 11.00
CA ARG A 6 -0.45 -0.23 11.74
C ARG A 6 -0.76 -1.02 13.01
N ASP A 7 -0.92 -2.34 12.92
CA ASP A 7 -1.17 -3.21 14.07
C ASP A 7 -0.07 -3.10 15.11
N LEU A 8 1.19 -3.05 14.65
CA LEU A 8 2.34 -2.93 15.53
C LEU A 8 2.33 -1.60 16.29
N LEU A 9 1.99 -0.50 15.62
CA LEU A 9 1.87 0.82 16.24
C LEU A 9 0.67 0.89 17.19
N HIS A 10 -0.47 0.28 16.87
CA HIS A 10 -1.60 0.19 17.80
C HIS A 10 -1.23 -0.56 19.07
N LYS A 11 -0.62 -1.75 18.94
CA LYS A 11 -0.12 -2.52 20.08
C LYS A 11 0.86 -1.71 20.93
N LEU A 12 1.83 -1.04 20.31
CA LEU A 12 2.77 -0.21 21.05
C LEU A 12 2.07 0.99 21.72
N ALA A 13 1.07 1.60 21.07
CA ALA A 13 0.29 2.70 21.64
C ALA A 13 -0.45 2.25 22.90
N GLU A 14 -1.11 1.09 22.83
CA GLU A 14 -1.82 0.46 23.96
C GLU A 14 -0.85 0.14 25.10
N ASP A 15 0.23 -0.59 24.83
CA ASP A 15 1.19 -1.02 25.84
C ASP A 15 1.93 0.15 26.50
N SER A 16 2.16 1.25 25.77
CA SER A 16 2.93 2.40 26.25
C SER A 16 2.08 3.53 26.84
N GLY A 17 0.75 3.46 26.69
CA GLY A 17 -0.19 4.53 27.02
C GLY A 17 -0.01 5.81 26.19
N ILE A 18 0.74 5.76 25.08
CA ILE A 18 0.89 6.91 24.17
C ILE A 18 -0.26 6.89 23.17
N ASN A 19 -0.89 8.04 22.93
CA ASN A 19 -1.87 8.16 21.86
C ASN A 19 -1.27 7.76 20.49
N TYR A 20 -2.00 6.94 19.74
CA TYR A 20 -1.56 6.42 18.43
C TYR A 20 -1.05 7.50 17.48
N GLN A 21 -1.74 8.64 17.35
CA GLN A 21 -1.33 9.70 16.42
C GLN A 21 0.02 10.31 16.82
N SER A 22 0.23 10.52 18.12
CA SER A 22 1.51 11.00 18.65
C SER A 22 2.63 9.98 18.40
N LEU A 23 2.35 8.70 18.62
CA LEU A 23 3.30 7.61 18.35
C LEU A 23 3.66 7.55 16.86
N ALA A 24 2.67 7.58 15.97
CA ALA A 24 2.86 7.56 14.52
C ALA A 24 3.71 8.76 14.06
N ARG A 25 3.45 9.97 14.59
CA ARG A 25 4.28 11.16 14.29
C ARG A 25 5.73 10.99 14.75
N MET A 26 5.96 10.39 15.92
CA MET A 26 7.32 10.12 16.42
C MET A 26 8.07 9.15 15.51
N VAL A 27 7.41 8.06 15.11
CA VAL A 27 7.98 7.06 14.19
C VAL A 27 8.25 7.68 12.82
N ASN A 28 7.30 8.40 12.25
CA ASN A 28 7.46 9.08 10.96
C ASN A 28 8.60 10.09 10.98
N ARG A 29 8.77 10.84 12.08
CA ARG A 29 9.90 11.77 12.23
C ARG A 29 11.24 11.04 12.23
N ASP A 30 11.35 9.94 12.97
CA ASP A 30 12.58 9.14 12.97
C ASP A 30 12.87 8.56 11.57
N ILE A 31 11.83 8.10 10.84
CA ILE A 31 11.94 7.60 9.47
C ILE A 31 12.37 8.69 8.48
N GLN A 32 11.80 9.89 8.59
CA GLN A 32 12.22 11.05 7.79
C GLN A 32 13.69 11.43 8.03
N ASN A 33 14.22 11.14 9.22
CA ASN A 33 15.63 11.33 9.57
C ASN A 33 16.53 10.16 9.13
N GLY A 34 16.02 9.20 8.37
CA GLY A 34 16.80 8.06 7.85
C GLY A 34 16.84 6.84 8.76
N GLN A 35 16.02 6.79 9.81
CA GLN A 35 15.99 5.65 10.72
C GLN A 35 14.99 4.58 10.25
N ASP A 36 15.38 3.30 10.26
CA ASP A 36 14.50 2.20 9.86
C ASP A 36 13.26 2.08 10.78
N PHE A 37 12.11 1.72 10.20
CA PHE A 37 10.81 1.66 10.91
C PHE A 37 10.88 0.85 12.22
N LEU A 38 11.36 -0.39 12.16
CA LEU A 38 11.45 -1.26 13.35
C LEU A 38 12.45 -0.72 14.38
N THR A 39 13.53 -0.07 13.94
CA THR A 39 14.46 0.56 14.88
C THR A 39 13.78 1.71 15.62
N SER A 40 12.96 2.50 14.94
CA SER A 40 12.18 3.60 15.53
C SER A 40 11.15 3.08 16.53
N VAL A 41 10.37 2.05 16.16
CA VAL A 41 9.40 1.39 17.07
C VAL A 41 10.09 0.84 18.32
N ARG A 42 11.17 0.06 18.14
CA ARG A 42 11.93 -0.55 19.24
C ARG A 42 12.60 0.51 20.14
N LYS A 43 13.06 1.63 19.57
CA LYS A 43 13.59 2.77 20.32
C LYS A 43 12.52 3.39 21.23
N ILE A 44 11.29 3.54 20.75
CA ILE A 44 10.18 4.06 21.57
C ILE A 44 9.80 3.06 22.67
N ALA A 45 9.71 1.76 22.34
CA ALA A 45 9.45 0.71 23.32
C ALA A 45 10.48 0.73 24.47
N ARG A 46 11.78 0.83 24.16
CA ARG A 46 12.85 0.98 25.18
C ARG A 46 12.64 2.19 26.09
N LYS A 47 12.32 3.35 25.50
CA LYS A 47 12.07 4.60 26.26
C LYS A 47 10.88 4.50 27.22
N LYS A 48 9.97 3.57 26.97
CA LYS A 48 8.78 3.32 27.79
C LYS A 48 8.92 2.13 28.73
N GLY A 49 10.12 1.55 28.83
CA GLY A 49 10.38 0.39 29.70
C GLY A 49 9.76 -0.92 29.18
N LEU A 50 9.34 -0.95 27.91
CA LEU A 50 8.76 -2.13 27.29
C LEU A 50 9.86 -3.00 26.64
N ASN A 51 9.63 -4.31 26.55
CA ASN A 51 10.55 -5.21 25.86
C ASN A 51 10.48 -4.97 24.33
N PRO A 52 11.56 -4.48 23.69
CA PRO A 52 11.53 -4.14 22.27
C PRO A 52 11.32 -5.34 21.35
N ASN A 53 11.70 -6.55 21.82
CA ASN A 53 11.55 -7.77 21.03
C ASN A 53 10.08 -8.20 20.88
N ASN A 54 9.17 -7.63 21.68
CA ASN A 54 7.73 -7.85 21.54
C ASN A 54 7.11 -7.06 20.37
N TYR A 55 7.89 -6.17 19.75
CA TYR A 55 7.47 -5.32 18.64
C TYR A 55 8.33 -5.64 17.41
N ASP A 56 7.86 -6.64 16.67
CA ASP A 56 8.51 -7.11 15.45
C ASP A 56 7.52 -7.30 14.31
N LEU A 57 8.01 -7.18 13.08
CA LEU A 57 7.27 -7.46 11.86
C LEU A 57 8.17 -8.26 10.92
N ASP A 58 7.60 -9.31 10.36
CA ASP A 58 8.27 -10.18 9.41
C ASP A 58 7.88 -9.80 7.99
N ALA A 59 8.80 -9.13 7.29
CA ALA A 59 8.58 -8.71 5.91
C ALA A 59 8.30 -9.90 4.97
N LYS A 60 8.84 -11.08 5.25
CA LYS A 60 8.60 -12.28 4.44
C LYS A 60 7.17 -12.76 4.59
N LYS A 61 6.65 -12.85 5.83
CA LYS A 61 5.24 -13.22 6.06
C LYS A 61 4.26 -12.25 5.41
N ILE A 62 4.58 -10.96 5.40
CA ILE A 62 3.77 -9.95 4.72
C ILE A 62 3.76 -10.21 3.21
N ALA A 63 4.92 -10.51 2.61
CA ALA A 63 5.01 -10.86 1.20
C ALA A 63 4.26 -12.16 0.89
N ASP A 64 4.42 -13.19 1.71
CA ASP A 64 3.70 -14.47 1.54
C ASP A 64 2.18 -14.27 1.61
N GLU A 65 1.69 -13.39 2.49
CA GLU A 65 0.27 -13.05 2.59
C GLU A 65 -0.24 -12.27 1.38
N ILE A 66 0.56 -11.33 0.85
CA ILE A 66 0.24 -10.63 -0.41
C ILE A 66 0.13 -11.63 -1.57
N ASP A 67 1.12 -12.51 -1.72
CA ASP A 67 1.12 -13.54 -2.77
C ASP A 67 -0.10 -14.47 -2.65
N SER A 68 -0.43 -14.89 -1.44
CA SER A 68 -1.64 -15.69 -1.19
C SER A 68 -2.92 -14.97 -1.61
N ILE A 69 -3.06 -13.67 -1.33
CA ILE A 69 -4.25 -12.90 -1.74
C ILE A 69 -4.32 -12.79 -3.27
N LEU A 70 -3.18 -12.52 -3.92
CA LEU A 70 -3.13 -12.33 -5.37
C LEU A 70 -3.49 -13.62 -6.14
N ARG A 71 -3.12 -14.79 -5.62
CA ARG A 71 -3.37 -16.10 -6.25
C ARG A 71 -4.75 -16.69 -5.93
N ASP A 72 -5.41 -16.20 -4.88
CA ASP A 72 -6.65 -16.81 -4.35
C ASP A 72 -7.83 -16.76 -5.33
N ASP A 73 -8.02 -15.64 -6.02
CA ASP A 73 -9.03 -15.51 -7.07
C ASP A 73 -8.66 -14.41 -8.06
N TYR A 74 -8.61 -14.75 -9.35
CA TYR A 74 -8.28 -13.81 -10.42
C TYR A 74 -9.25 -12.62 -10.48
N SER A 75 -10.56 -12.88 -10.32
CA SER A 75 -11.58 -11.82 -10.38
C SER A 75 -11.38 -10.81 -9.25
N GLN A 76 -11.16 -11.30 -8.02
CA GLN A 76 -10.77 -10.48 -6.89
C GLN A 76 -9.50 -9.65 -7.18
N THR A 77 -8.46 -10.26 -7.74
CA THR A 77 -7.20 -9.57 -8.05
C THR A 77 -7.39 -8.45 -9.07
N LEU A 78 -8.21 -8.65 -10.11
CA LEU A 78 -8.57 -7.61 -11.06
C LEU A 78 -9.34 -6.45 -10.42
N MET A 79 -10.28 -6.75 -9.53
CA MET A 79 -11.03 -5.73 -8.79
C MET A 79 -10.10 -4.91 -7.87
N ILE A 80 -9.20 -5.57 -7.14
CA ILE A 80 -8.16 -4.90 -6.32
C ILE A 80 -7.29 -4.01 -7.21
N SER A 81 -6.81 -4.52 -8.36
CA SER A 81 -6.00 -3.75 -9.32
C SER A 81 -6.69 -2.45 -9.72
N ALA A 82 -7.97 -2.51 -10.07
CA ALA A 82 -8.75 -1.35 -10.49
C ALA A 82 -8.87 -0.30 -9.36
N VAL A 83 -9.19 -0.75 -8.14
CA VAL A 83 -9.30 0.16 -6.98
C VAL A 83 -7.97 0.82 -6.67
N LEU A 84 -6.87 0.04 -6.61
CA LEU A 84 -5.55 0.59 -6.30
C LEU A 84 -5.08 1.58 -7.37
N ALA A 85 -5.30 1.28 -8.65
CA ALA A 85 -4.97 2.20 -9.75
C ALA A 85 -5.71 3.54 -9.61
N GLN A 86 -7.00 3.51 -9.30
CA GLN A 86 -7.79 4.72 -9.04
C GLN A 86 -7.29 5.50 -7.82
N MET A 87 -6.91 4.81 -6.74
CA MET A 87 -6.41 5.46 -5.53
C MET A 87 -5.05 6.14 -5.73
N VAL A 88 -4.19 5.62 -6.61
CA VAL A 88 -2.92 6.27 -7.00
C VAL A 88 -3.16 7.63 -7.66
N GLU A 89 -4.22 7.77 -8.44
CA GLU A 89 -4.60 9.04 -9.07
C GLU A 89 -5.27 10.02 -8.11
N SER A 90 -5.89 9.49 -7.06
CA SER A 90 -6.68 10.32 -6.14
C SER A 90 -5.79 11.31 -5.38
N LYS A 91 -6.37 12.45 -5.02
CA LYS A 91 -5.72 13.51 -4.24
C LYS A 91 -6.17 13.44 -2.77
N GLY A 92 -5.35 13.95 -1.87
CA GLY A 92 -5.70 14.06 -0.45
C GLY A 92 -5.59 12.75 0.32
N SER A 93 -6.49 12.51 1.27
CA SER A 93 -6.42 11.40 2.23
C SER A 93 -6.68 10.01 1.62
N ASN A 94 -7.27 9.94 0.44
CA ASN A 94 -7.53 8.68 -0.27
C ASN A 94 -6.36 8.24 -1.16
N HIS A 95 -5.30 9.07 -1.25
CA HIS A 95 -4.15 8.80 -2.10
C HIS A 95 -3.39 7.56 -1.62
N TYR A 96 -3.35 6.53 -2.47
CA TYR A 96 -2.55 5.34 -2.20
C TYR A 96 -1.09 5.58 -2.56
N PRO A 97 -0.13 5.35 -1.64
CA PRO A 97 1.27 5.67 -1.90
C PRO A 97 1.83 4.90 -3.09
N VAL A 98 2.34 5.61 -4.08
CA VAL A 98 2.86 4.99 -5.31
C VAL A 98 3.94 3.93 -5.07
N PRO A 99 4.86 4.06 -4.10
CA PRO A 99 5.80 2.98 -3.78
C PRO A 99 5.14 1.69 -3.31
N ALA A 100 4.00 1.78 -2.60
CA ALA A 100 3.24 0.60 -2.20
C ALA A 100 2.53 -0.03 -3.42
N PHE A 101 2.03 0.80 -4.34
CA PHE A 101 1.51 0.32 -5.62
C PHE A 101 2.57 -0.39 -6.46
N PHE A 102 3.83 0.04 -6.41
CA PHE A 102 4.92 -0.69 -7.07
C PHE A 102 5.18 -2.06 -6.46
N VAL A 103 5.10 -2.19 -5.13
CA VAL A 103 5.17 -3.50 -4.49
C VAL A 103 4.06 -4.40 -5.03
N TYR A 104 2.82 -3.89 -5.08
CA TYR A 104 1.68 -4.62 -5.62
C TYR A 104 1.92 -5.10 -7.07
N LEU A 105 2.30 -4.18 -7.96
CA LEU A 105 2.55 -4.52 -9.37
C LEU A 105 3.68 -5.53 -9.56
N GLU A 106 4.80 -5.37 -8.87
CA GLU A 106 5.93 -6.30 -8.99
C GLU A 106 5.58 -7.70 -8.49
N MET A 107 4.81 -7.80 -7.41
CA MET A 107 4.35 -9.08 -6.92
C MET A 107 3.34 -9.71 -7.88
N LEU A 108 2.40 -8.92 -8.41
CA LEU A 108 1.46 -9.37 -9.43
C LEU A 108 2.17 -9.88 -10.70
N TYR A 109 3.16 -9.15 -11.20
CA TYR A 109 3.94 -9.55 -12.39
C TYR A 109 4.81 -10.80 -12.16
N SER A 110 5.04 -11.19 -10.91
CA SER A 110 5.79 -12.40 -10.59
C SER A 110 4.94 -13.68 -10.63
N ILE A 111 3.62 -13.55 -10.75
CA ILE A 111 2.66 -14.66 -10.80
C ILE A 111 2.45 -15.05 -12.27
N SER A 112 2.56 -16.35 -12.57
CA SER A 112 2.23 -16.88 -13.90
C SER A 112 0.72 -16.85 -14.13
N GLU A 113 0.26 -16.66 -15.37
CA GLU A 113 -1.19 -16.72 -15.69
C GLU A 113 -1.81 -18.07 -15.29
N ASP A 114 -1.05 -19.15 -15.39
CA ASP A 114 -1.49 -20.51 -15.00
C ASP A 114 -1.64 -20.71 -13.48
N ASP A 115 -1.10 -19.78 -12.67
CA ASP A 115 -1.10 -19.91 -11.22
C ASP A 115 -2.33 -19.28 -10.55
N PHE A 116 -3.19 -18.60 -11.31
CA PHE A 116 -4.40 -18.01 -10.76
C PHE A 116 -5.49 -19.06 -10.56
N THR A 117 -6.13 -18.99 -9.39
CA THR A 117 -7.40 -19.70 -9.20
C THR A 117 -8.52 -18.85 -9.80
N VAL A 118 -9.46 -19.49 -10.50
CA VAL A 118 -10.70 -18.84 -10.97
C VAL A 118 -11.85 -19.45 -10.20
N LYS A 119 -12.53 -18.64 -9.38
CA LYS A 119 -13.73 -19.07 -8.66
C LYS A 119 -14.98 -18.70 -9.45
N SER A 120 -16.02 -19.54 -9.34
CA SER A 120 -17.30 -19.35 -10.04
C SER A 120 -18.21 -18.33 -9.35
N ASP A 121 -18.09 -18.20 -8.03
CA ASP A 121 -18.89 -17.30 -7.22
C ASP A 121 -18.19 -15.93 -7.09
N PRO A 122 -18.95 -14.82 -7.03
CA PRO A 122 -18.39 -13.50 -6.85
C PRO A 122 -17.67 -13.37 -5.49
N PRO A 123 -16.57 -12.60 -5.39
CA PRO A 123 -15.84 -12.42 -4.14
C PRO A 123 -16.72 -11.74 -3.08
N GLU A 124 -16.94 -12.38 -1.92
CA GLU A 124 -17.81 -11.84 -0.87
C GLU A 124 -17.18 -10.69 -0.08
N ASP A 125 -15.85 -10.65 0.04
CA ASP A 125 -15.11 -9.77 0.97
C ASP A 125 -14.15 -8.78 0.26
N ILE A 126 -14.46 -8.36 -0.97
CA ILE A 126 -13.54 -7.56 -1.80
C ILE A 126 -13.02 -6.29 -1.10
N ASP A 127 -13.87 -5.57 -0.37
CA ASP A 127 -13.49 -4.34 0.34
C ASP A 127 -12.49 -4.61 1.47
N THR A 128 -12.73 -5.70 2.22
CA THR A 128 -11.85 -6.16 3.30
C THR A 128 -10.50 -6.59 2.73
N THR A 129 -10.51 -7.39 1.67
CA THR A 129 -9.29 -7.86 1.01
C THR A 129 -8.50 -6.72 0.38
N THR A 130 -9.17 -5.75 -0.24
CA THR A 130 -8.52 -4.55 -0.81
C THR A 130 -7.87 -3.72 0.29
N SER A 131 -8.59 -3.47 1.40
CA SER A 131 -8.05 -2.75 2.55
C SER A 131 -6.83 -3.47 3.14
N ARG A 132 -6.92 -4.80 3.22
CA ARG A 132 -5.81 -5.64 3.67
C ARG A 132 -4.60 -5.54 2.74
N MET A 133 -4.81 -5.58 1.42
CA MET A 133 -3.75 -5.41 0.42
C MET A 133 -3.04 -4.05 0.57
N ILE A 134 -3.80 -2.97 0.79
CA ILE A 134 -3.26 -1.63 1.05
C ILE A 134 -2.36 -1.64 2.29
N GLU A 135 -2.81 -2.23 3.39
CA GLU A 135 -2.05 -2.27 4.64
C GLU A 135 -0.79 -3.15 4.53
N LEU A 136 -0.88 -4.30 3.86
CA LEU A 136 0.26 -5.20 3.67
C LEU A 136 1.34 -4.57 2.80
N THR A 137 0.97 -4.04 1.63
CA THR A 137 1.91 -3.41 0.68
C THR A 137 2.57 -2.15 1.26
N THR A 138 1.81 -1.30 1.97
CA THR A 138 2.36 -0.12 2.66
C THR A 138 3.28 -0.50 3.82
N SER A 139 2.94 -1.56 4.55
CA SER A 139 3.81 -2.10 5.60
C SER A 139 5.09 -2.68 5.00
N LEU A 140 4.98 -3.45 3.92
CA LEU A 140 6.10 -4.10 3.27
C LEU A 140 7.11 -3.08 2.75
N VAL A 141 6.65 -2.05 2.02
CA VAL A 141 7.54 -0.99 1.52
C VAL A 141 8.22 -0.23 2.66
N SER A 142 7.54 -0.04 3.79
CA SER A 142 8.12 0.60 4.99
C SER A 142 9.24 -0.22 5.64
N LEU A 143 9.22 -1.54 5.47
CA LEU A 143 10.23 -2.46 6.01
C LEU A 143 11.41 -2.68 5.06
N ILE A 144 11.14 -2.81 3.75
CA ILE A 144 12.17 -3.18 2.77
C ILE A 144 12.91 -1.98 2.16
N CYS A 145 12.34 -0.77 2.24
CA CYS A 145 12.95 0.44 1.71
C CYS A 145 13.50 1.36 2.82
N ARG A 146 14.53 2.12 2.48
CA ARG A 146 15.09 3.18 3.32
C ARG A 146 14.50 4.52 2.92
N TRP A 147 14.06 5.29 3.91
CA TRP A 147 13.35 6.55 3.72
C TRP A 147 14.14 7.74 4.28
N ASN A 148 13.84 8.94 3.80
CA ASN A 148 14.19 10.21 4.42
C ASN A 148 13.06 11.24 4.17
N ALA A 149 13.31 12.52 4.45
CA ALA A 149 12.37 13.61 4.18
C ALA A 149 11.96 13.74 2.71
N ASP A 150 12.82 13.33 1.77
CA ASP A 150 12.56 13.38 0.31
C ASP A 150 11.86 12.12 -0.21
N GLY A 151 11.60 11.13 0.65
CA GLY A 151 10.96 9.85 0.32
C GLY A 151 11.94 8.68 0.33
N ILE A 152 11.81 7.74 -0.63
CA ILE A 152 12.66 6.55 -0.66
C ILE A 152 14.05 6.88 -1.22
N VAL A 153 15.10 6.53 -0.48
CA VAL A 153 16.50 6.81 -0.81
C VAL A 153 17.39 5.57 -0.90
N GLY A 154 16.80 4.37 -0.83
CA GLY A 154 17.50 3.12 -1.07
C GLY A 154 16.76 1.91 -0.51
N VAL A 155 17.47 0.79 -0.45
CA VAL A 155 17.01 -0.44 0.20
C VAL A 155 17.35 -0.39 1.68
N SER A 156 16.44 -0.86 2.53
CA SER A 156 16.65 -0.96 3.98
C SER A 156 17.81 -1.91 4.31
N LYS A 157 18.60 -1.59 5.33
CA LYS A 157 19.70 -2.48 5.78
C LYS A 157 19.18 -3.79 6.36
N SER A 158 17.99 -3.77 6.94
CA SER A 158 17.31 -4.93 7.51
C SER A 158 16.43 -5.68 6.50
N CYS A 159 16.45 -5.29 5.21
CA CYS A 159 15.71 -5.98 4.17
C CYS A 159 16.21 -7.45 4.02
N PRO A 160 15.31 -8.44 4.13
CA PRO A 160 15.64 -9.84 3.87
C PRO A 160 16.25 -10.05 2.48
N SER A 161 17.16 -11.01 2.35
CA SER A 161 17.84 -11.32 1.08
C SER A 161 16.86 -11.61 -0.06
N GLU A 162 15.81 -12.35 0.25
CA GLU A 162 14.78 -12.84 -0.67
C GLU A 162 13.93 -11.70 -1.24
N LEU A 163 13.76 -10.62 -0.47
CA LEU A 163 12.98 -9.44 -0.87
C LEU A 163 13.85 -8.31 -1.42
N ARG A 164 15.17 -8.52 -1.51
CA ARG A 164 16.12 -7.47 -1.88
C ARG A 164 15.94 -7.02 -3.33
N ASP A 165 15.61 -7.94 -4.23
CA ASP A 165 15.40 -7.58 -5.64
C ASP A 165 14.08 -6.83 -5.85
N LEU A 166 13.00 -7.24 -5.18
CA LEU A 166 11.76 -6.47 -5.08
C LEU A 166 12.06 -5.04 -4.56
N ALA A 167 12.79 -4.92 -3.45
CA ALA A 167 13.13 -3.62 -2.86
C ALA A 167 13.97 -2.74 -3.78
N LYS A 168 14.93 -3.31 -4.53
CA LYS A 168 15.71 -2.58 -5.54
C LYS A 168 14.82 -2.08 -6.67
N THR A 169 13.89 -2.89 -7.15
CA THR A 169 12.97 -2.50 -8.23
C THR A 169 12.06 -1.38 -7.78
N VAL A 170 11.44 -1.50 -6.61
CA VAL A 170 10.62 -0.45 -6.00
C VAL A 170 11.44 0.84 -5.83
N TYR A 171 12.65 0.76 -5.27
CA TYR A 171 13.55 1.91 -5.15
C TYR A 171 13.82 2.59 -6.50
N ARG A 172 14.17 1.83 -7.54
CA ARG A 172 14.46 2.38 -8.87
C ARG A 172 13.24 3.07 -9.47
N LYS A 173 12.06 2.44 -9.40
CA LYS A 173 10.81 3.02 -9.89
C LYS A 173 10.43 4.28 -9.12
N THR A 174 10.54 4.27 -7.79
CA THR A 174 10.29 5.45 -6.96
C THR A 174 11.28 6.58 -7.24
N ARG A 175 12.56 6.29 -7.45
CA ARG A 175 13.57 7.29 -7.83
C ARG A 175 13.23 7.96 -9.16
N MET A 176 12.77 7.18 -10.13
CA MET A 176 12.35 7.71 -11.42
C MET A 176 11.20 8.71 -11.24
N LEU A 177 10.17 8.33 -10.47
CA LEU A 177 9.04 9.20 -10.14
C LEU A 177 9.46 10.48 -9.39
N GLN A 178 10.32 10.35 -8.38
CA GLN A 178 10.83 11.49 -7.62
C GLN A 178 11.60 12.49 -8.50
N ASN A 179 12.18 12.03 -9.61
CA ASN A 179 12.84 12.87 -10.60
C ASN A 179 11.89 13.40 -11.69
N GLY A 180 10.58 13.19 -11.55
CA GLY A 180 9.56 13.64 -12.50
C GLY A 180 9.44 12.78 -13.76
N LEU A 181 10.03 11.58 -13.77
CA LEU A 181 9.98 10.64 -14.89
C LEU A 181 9.19 9.38 -14.55
N TRP A 182 8.60 8.74 -15.55
CA TRP A 182 7.88 7.49 -15.37
C TRP A 182 7.93 6.60 -16.60
N THR A 183 7.96 5.28 -16.39
CA THR A 183 7.81 4.28 -17.46
C THR A 183 6.35 3.86 -17.54
N CYS A 184 5.64 4.27 -18.58
CA CYS A 184 4.24 3.91 -18.82
C CYS A 184 3.99 2.41 -18.60
N ILE A 185 3.03 2.06 -17.74
CA ILE A 185 2.73 0.65 -17.40
C ILE A 185 2.26 -0.17 -18.60
N SER A 186 1.64 0.48 -19.59
CA SER A 186 1.05 -0.20 -20.75
C SER A 186 2.07 -0.40 -21.88
N CYS A 187 2.85 0.62 -22.24
CA CYS A 187 3.73 0.58 -23.42
C CYS A 187 5.23 0.68 -23.14
N GLY A 188 5.63 0.81 -21.87
CA GLY A 188 7.05 0.86 -21.48
C GLY A 188 7.79 2.14 -21.88
N ARG A 189 7.12 3.15 -22.44
CA ARG A 189 7.75 4.44 -22.79
C ARG A 189 8.04 5.28 -21.55
N ILE A 190 9.18 5.95 -21.57
CA ILE A 190 9.55 6.95 -20.55
C ILE A 190 8.86 8.27 -20.88
N VAL A 191 8.11 8.81 -19.92
CA VAL A 191 7.35 10.06 -20.02
C VAL A 191 7.52 10.91 -18.76
N MET A 192 7.14 12.18 -18.83
CA MET A 192 7.07 13.03 -17.64
C MET A 192 5.90 12.59 -16.77
N VAL A 193 6.08 12.55 -15.45
CA VAL A 193 5.02 12.16 -14.50
C VAL A 193 3.78 13.03 -14.64
N ASN A 194 3.95 14.33 -14.89
CA ASN A 194 2.84 15.27 -15.05
C ASN A 194 2.00 15.01 -16.32
N ASP A 195 2.54 14.25 -17.27
CA ASP A 195 1.86 13.85 -18.50
C ASP A 195 1.21 12.46 -18.37
N THR A 196 1.24 11.88 -17.16
CA THR A 196 0.68 10.56 -16.89
C THR A 196 -0.67 10.62 -16.20
N ARG A 197 -1.51 9.65 -16.52
CA ARG A 197 -2.77 9.36 -15.84
C ARG A 197 -2.79 7.87 -15.49
N ALA A 198 -3.06 7.52 -14.24
CA ALA A 198 -2.92 6.16 -13.69
C ALA A 198 -1.58 5.50 -14.06
N LEU A 199 -0.50 6.29 -14.08
CA LEU A 199 0.83 5.82 -14.48
C LEU A 199 0.87 5.30 -15.95
N MET A 200 -0.03 5.76 -16.80
CA MET A 200 -0.03 5.55 -18.25
C MET A 200 0.29 6.86 -18.98
N CYS A 201 0.98 6.76 -20.11
CA CYS A 201 1.17 7.90 -21.01
C CYS A 201 -0.16 8.31 -21.67
N SER A 202 -0.28 9.58 -22.07
CA SER A 202 -1.48 10.14 -22.70
C SER A 202 -2.02 9.31 -23.88
N GLU A 203 -1.15 8.75 -24.70
CA GLU A 203 -1.56 7.90 -25.83
C GLU A 203 -2.23 6.60 -25.36
N CYS A 204 -1.68 5.91 -24.36
CA CYS A 204 -2.29 4.69 -23.81
C CYS A 204 -3.60 5.00 -23.07
N ASP A 205 -3.66 6.11 -22.34
CA ASP A 205 -4.89 6.56 -21.67
C ASP A 205 -6.00 6.91 -22.67
N SER A 206 -5.66 7.56 -23.79
CA SER A 206 -6.64 7.90 -24.82
C SER A 206 -7.28 6.67 -25.47
N GLN A 207 -6.51 5.59 -25.66
CA GLN A 207 -7.01 4.34 -26.24
C GLN A 207 -8.04 3.63 -25.34
N LEU A 208 -7.97 3.86 -24.01
CA LEU A 208 -8.96 3.36 -23.06
C LEU A 208 -10.22 4.24 -23.02
N SER A 209 -10.09 5.52 -23.37
CA SER A 209 -11.17 6.51 -23.29
C SER A 209 -12.18 6.39 -24.42
N ASP A 210 -11.82 5.76 -25.55
CA ASP A 210 -12.71 5.51 -26.70
C ASP A 210 -13.71 4.36 -26.46
N HIS A 211 -13.55 3.62 -25.36
CA HIS A 211 -14.54 2.68 -24.85
C HIS A 211 -15.01 3.16 -23.48
N PRO A 212 -16.05 4.01 -23.40
CA PRO A 212 -16.59 4.41 -22.12
C PRO A 212 -17.21 3.17 -21.47
N LEU A 213 -16.47 2.52 -20.57
CA LEU A 213 -17.10 1.90 -19.42
C LEU A 213 -17.88 3.04 -18.77
N GLU A 214 -19.21 2.98 -18.86
CA GLU A 214 -20.10 3.97 -18.26
C GLU A 214 -19.58 4.29 -16.86
N ARG A 215 -19.12 5.53 -16.69
CA ARG A 215 -18.76 6.10 -15.39
C ARG A 215 -20.05 6.28 -14.59
N THR A 216 -20.67 5.17 -14.20
CA THR A 216 -21.76 5.13 -13.24
C THR A 216 -21.19 4.71 -11.90
N TYR A 217 -20.23 5.49 -11.41
CA TYR A 217 -20.04 5.66 -9.97
C TYR A 217 -20.20 7.15 -9.70
N SER A 218 -21.47 7.55 -9.64
CA SER A 218 -21.91 8.82 -9.09
C SER A 218 -21.33 8.94 -7.68
N GLY A 219 -20.62 10.03 -7.44
CA GLY A 219 -20.00 10.35 -6.16
C GLY A 219 -21.00 10.53 -5.00
N ASP A 220 -20.39 10.71 -3.84
CA ASP A 220 -20.98 11.21 -2.60
C ASP A 220 -22.04 10.32 -1.95
N ARG A 221 -21.56 9.24 -1.32
CA ARG A 221 -21.93 9.01 0.07
C ARG A 221 -20.70 9.25 0.92
N ASP A 222 -20.80 10.23 1.81
CA ASP A 222 -19.83 10.45 2.88
C ASP A 222 -19.40 9.10 3.46
N ARG A 223 -18.09 8.83 3.40
CA ARG A 223 -17.46 7.79 4.18
C ARG A 223 -17.62 8.16 5.66
N VAL A 224 -18.75 7.79 6.26
CA VAL A 224 -18.90 7.69 7.70
C VAL A 224 -18.45 6.28 8.08
N GLY A 225 -17.32 6.16 8.76
CA GLY A 225 -16.81 4.87 9.22
C GLY A 225 -17.75 4.20 10.23
N TYR A 226 -17.86 2.88 10.11
CA TYR A 226 -18.32 1.85 11.05
C TYR A 226 -19.36 2.19 12.12
N GLY A 227 -20.51 1.49 12.06
CA GLY A 227 -21.22 1.04 13.27
C GLY A 227 -22.32 1.95 13.83
N ARG A 228 -23.04 2.71 12.99
CA ARG A 228 -24.31 3.32 13.36
C ARG A 228 -25.32 3.27 12.21
N THR A 229 -26.33 2.42 12.34
CA THR A 229 -27.64 2.69 11.72
C THR A 229 -28.29 3.79 12.56
N GLU A 230 -28.31 5.01 12.06
CA GLU A 230 -29.31 5.97 12.51
C GLU A 230 -30.64 5.54 11.91
N HIS A 231 -31.52 5.06 12.79
CA HIS A 231 -32.95 5.03 12.54
C HIS A 231 -33.40 6.45 12.22
N ASP A 232 -33.86 6.67 10.99
CA ASP A 232 -34.75 7.79 10.72
C ASP A 232 -36.18 7.26 10.71
N GLU A 233 -36.77 7.27 11.92
CA GLU A 233 -38.18 7.56 12.08
C GLU A 233 -38.36 9.07 11.89
N SER A 234 -39.02 9.48 10.80
CA SER A 234 -39.99 10.58 10.83
C SER A 234 -40.69 10.70 9.46
N THR A 235 -41.95 10.29 9.39
CA THR A 235 -43.15 11.17 9.33
C THR A 235 -43.39 11.80 7.96
N GLU A 236 -44.23 11.14 7.15
CA GLU A 236 -45.52 11.67 6.70
C GLU A 236 -46.49 10.50 6.42
#